data_AF-A0A142YEH7-F1
#
_entry.id   AF-A0A142YEH7-F1
#
_cell.length_a   1.000
_cell.length_b   1.000
_cell.length_c   1.000
_cell.angle_alpha   90.00
_cell.angle_beta   90.00
_cell.angle_gamma   90.00
#
_symmetry.space_group_name_H-M   'P 1'
#
loop_
_entity.id
_entity.type
_entity.pdbx_description
1 polymer ?
#
loop_
_entity_poly.entity_id
_entity_poly.type
_entity_poly.pdbx_seq_one_letter_code
_entity_poly.pdbx_strand_id
1 'polypeptide(L)' 'MSDLFRLIDAHGHELARADTISYFRAVAADLEPGRYTIQEVVADSLGHEHNIRHWGTIRHLEDGTIVLHPDEPADS' A
#
# COMPACT_ATOMS: atom_id res chain seq x y z
N MET A 1 -8.78 15.98 -7.81
CA MET A 1 -7.67 15.49 -6.97
C MET A 1 -7.39 14.09 -7.47
N SER A 2 -6.13 13.78 -7.76
CA SER A 2 -5.77 12.42 -8.15
C SER A 2 -5.18 11.78 -6.90
N ASP A 3 -5.90 10.83 -6.32
CA ASP A 3 -5.42 10.10 -5.16
C ASP A 3 -4.35 9.12 -5.65
N LEU A 4 -3.13 9.32 -5.19
CA LEU A 4 -1.97 8.58 -5.67
C LEU A 4 -1.45 7.77 -4.51
N PHE A 5 -1.33 6.46 -4.67
CA PHE A 5 -0.92 5.58 -3.60
C PHE A 5 0.53 5.12 -3.80
N ARG A 6 1.16 4.72 -2.70
CA ARG A 6 2.47 4.07 -2.73
C ARG A 6 2.54 2.88 -1.79
N LEU A 7 3.27 1.86 -2.24
CA LEU A 7 3.59 0.66 -1.47
C LEU A 7 4.96 0.83 -0.83
N ILE A 8 5.00 0.69 0.49
CA ILE A 8 6.19 0.87 1.32
C ILE A 8 6.55 -0.46 1.99
N ASP A 9 7.83 -0.84 1.96
CA ASP A 9 8.33 -2.01 2.66
C ASP A 9 8.40 -1.81 4.19
N ALA A 10 8.79 -2.87 4.92
CA ALA A 10 8.94 -2.80 6.38
C ALA A 10 10.09 -1.89 6.86
N HIS A 11 11.03 -1.55 5.96
CA HIS A 11 12.16 -0.65 6.22
C HIS A 11 11.85 0.81 5.88
N GLY A 12 10.68 1.10 5.29
CA GLY A 12 10.26 2.43 4.89
C GLY A 12 10.62 2.80 3.45
N HIS A 13 11.09 1.85 2.63
CA HIS A 13 11.39 2.10 1.22
C HIS A 13 10.15 2.02 0.35
N GLU A 14 10.02 2.98 -0.58
CA GLU A 14 8.98 2.93 -1.61
C GLU A 14 9.33 1.88 -2.67
N LEU A 15 8.46 0.90 -2.83
CA LEU A 15 8.61 -0.19 -3.80
C LEU A 15 7.81 0.07 -5.08
N ALA A 16 6.68 0.74 -4.96
CA ALA A 16 5.78 0.99 -6.08
C ALA A 16 4.86 2.18 -5.82
N ARG A 17 4.36 2.77 -6.91
CA ARG A 17 3.47 3.93 -6.89
C ARG A 17 2.43 3.82 -8.00
N ALA A 18 1.16 4.00 -7.66
CA ALA A 18 0.04 3.81 -8.58
C ALA A 18 -1.23 4.54 -8.10
N ASP A 19 -2.20 4.73 -8.99
CA ASP A 19 -3.52 5.30 -8.71
C ASP A 19 -4.55 4.25 -8.24
N THR A 20 -4.19 2.96 -8.22
CA THR A 20 -5.09 1.87 -7.80
C THR A 20 -4.41 0.90 -6.82
N ILE A 21 -5.13 0.52 -5.76
CA ILE A 21 -4.63 -0.41 -4.73
C ILE A 21 -4.48 -1.85 -5.25
N SER A 22 -5.34 -2.27 -6.19
CA SER A 22 -5.32 -3.64 -6.74
C SER A 22 -3.96 -3.99 -7.38
N TYR A 23 -3.26 -3.00 -7.93
CA TYR A 23 -1.91 -3.15 -8.44
C TYR A 23 -0.92 -3.63 -7.37
N PHE A 24 -1.03 -3.12 -6.14
CA PHE A 24 -0.10 -3.48 -5.07
C PHE A 24 -0.26 -4.90 -4.56
N ARG A 25 -1.44 -5.52 -4.71
CA ARG A 25 -1.59 -6.95 -4.41
C ARG A 25 -0.75 -7.81 -5.34
N ALA A 26 -0.69 -7.46 -6.63
CA ALA A 26 0.15 -8.15 -7.59
C ALA A 26 1.63 -7.93 -7.29
N VAL A 27 2.03 -6.68 -7.05
CA VAL A 27 3.41 -6.34 -6.67
C VAL A 27 3.84 -7.11 -5.40
N ALA A 28 2.99 -7.14 -4.37
CA ALA A 28 3.30 -7.85 -3.13
C ALA A 28 3.47 -9.37 -3.30
N ALA A 29 2.78 -9.98 -4.28
CA ALA A 29 2.91 -11.40 -4.57
C ALA A 29 4.28 -11.79 -5.17
N ASP A 30 4.95 -10.83 -5.83
CA ASP A 30 6.29 -11.04 -6.39
C ASP A 30 7.42 -10.69 -5.40
N LEU A 31 7.08 -10.21 -4.20
CA LEU A 31 8.04 -9.82 -3.16
C LEU A 31 8.13 -10.89 -2.07
N GLU A 32 9.17 -10.79 -1.23
CA GLU A 32 9.35 -11.71 -0.10
C GLU A 32 8.14 -11.69 0.86
N PRO A 33 7.81 -12.81 1.53
CA PRO A 33 6.78 -12.81 2.57
C PRO A 33 7.08 -11.76 3.64
N GLY A 34 6.08 -10.97 4.02
CA GLY A 34 6.33 -9.75 4.78
C GLY A 34 5.11 -8.89 5.03
N ARG A 35 5.34 -7.75 5.67
CA ARG A 35 4.34 -6.70 5.90
C ARG A 35 4.71 -5.48 5.05
N TYR A 36 3.73 -4.99 4.31
CA TYR A 36 3.86 -3.82 3.45
C TYR A 36 2.81 -2.78 3.82
N THR A 37 3.17 -1.51 3.78
CA THR A 37 2.26 -0.40 4.10
C THR A 37 1.83 0.29 2.82
N ILE A 38 0.54 0.55 2.66
CA ILE A 38 0.01 1.39 1.59
C ILE A 38 -0.23 2.77 2.18
N GLN A 39 0.33 3.78 1.53
CA GLN A 39 0.07 5.17 1.87
C GLN A 39 -0.68 5.86 0.74
N GLU A 40 -1.70 6.63 1.10
CA GLU A 40 -2.37 7.56 0.20
C GLU A 40 -1.59 8.88 0.22
N VAL A 41 -1.19 9.34 -0.96
CA VAL A 41 -0.51 10.61 -1.19
C VAL A 41 -1.50 11.54 -1.88
N VAL A 42 -1.95 12.54 -1.12
CA VAL A 42 -2.80 13.61 -1.62
C VAL A 42 -1.89 14.73 -2.08
N ALA A 43 -1.85 14.97 -3.38
CA ALA A 43 -1.16 16.11 -3.96
C ALA A 43 -2.03 17.37 -3.87
N ASP A 44 -1.43 18.53 -3.60
CA ASP A 44 -2.15 19.81 -3.72
C ASP A 44 -2.36 20.18 -5.20
N SER A 45 -3.06 21.29 -5.44
CA SER A 45 -3.33 21.81 -6.78
C SER A 45 -2.10 22.15 -7.61
N LEU A 46 -0.91 22.26 -7.00
CA LEU A 46 0.38 22.43 -7.68
C LEU A 46 1.12 21.10 -7.92
N GLY A 47 0.57 19.97 -7.47
CA GLY A 47 1.15 18.64 -7.65
C GLY A 47 2.22 18.26 -6.61
N HIS A 48 2.40 19.04 -5.54
CA HIS A 48 3.30 18.65 -4.46
C HIS A 48 2.61 17.71 -3.48
N GLU A 49 3.37 16.80 -2.88
CA GLU A 49 2.87 15.90 -1.84
C GLU A 49 2.47 16.74 -0.62
N HIS A 50 1.18 16.96 -0.44
CA HIS A 50 0.65 17.83 0.60
C HIS A 50 0.27 17.04 1.86
N ASN A 51 -0.19 15.80 1.67
CA ASN A 51 -0.59 14.94 2.78
C ASN A 51 -0.29 13.48 2.45
N ILE A 52 0.31 12.77 3.41
CA ILE A 52 0.56 11.33 3.32
C ILE A 52 -0.22 10.68 4.46
N ARG A 53 -1.15 9.79 4.11
CA ARG A 53 -2.01 9.09 5.06
C ARG A 53 -1.72 7.60 5.02
N HIS A 54 -1.78 6.93 6.17
CA HIS A 54 -1.81 5.48 6.19
C HIS A 54 -3.15 5.03 5.63
N TRP A 55 -3.15 4.41 4.45
CA TRP A 55 -4.36 3.88 3.85
C TRP A 55 -4.64 2.47 4.33
N GLY A 56 -3.62 1.61 4.35
CA GLY A 56 -3.79 0.22 4.76
C GLY A 56 -2.49 -0.57 4.77
N THR A 57 -2.63 -1.87 4.98
CA THR A 57 -1.49 -2.79 5.06
C THR A 57 -1.74 -4.02 4.18
N ILE A 58 -0.70 -4.51 3.52
CA ILE A 58 -0.69 -5.83 2.89
C ILE A 58 0.18 -6.77 3.72
N ARG A 59 -0.33 -8.00 3.94
CA ARG A 59 0.44 -9.12 4.49
C ARG A 59 0.63 -10.16 3.41
N HIS A 60 1.89 -10.44 3.06
CA HIS A 60 2.26 -11.61 2.28
C HIS A 60 2.71 -12.70 3.26
N LEU A 61 2.01 -13.83 3.26
CA LEU A 61 2.29 -14.98 4.10
C LEU A 61 3.25 -15.95 3.41
N GLU A 62 3.93 -16.80 4.19
CA GLU A 62 4.92 -17.76 3.66
C GLU A 62 4.33 -18.82 2.73
N ASP A 63 3.01 -19.04 2.78
CA ASP A 63 2.27 -19.95 1.91
C ASP A 63 1.87 -19.31 0.57
N GLY A 64 2.27 -18.05 0.32
CA GLY A 64 1.90 -17.27 -0.87
C GLY A 64 0.57 -16.52 -0.76
N THR A 65 -0.12 -16.61 0.38
CA THR A 65 -1.39 -15.90 0.58
C THR A 65 -1.15 -14.39 0.74
N ILE A 66 -1.94 -13.57 0.04
CA ILE A 66 -1.92 -12.11 0.12
C ILE A 66 -3.19 -11.60 0.81
N VAL A 67 -3.03 -10.95 1.96
CA VAL A 67 -4.12 -10.35 2.74
C VAL A 67 -4.00 -8.83 2.72
N LEU A 68 -5.10 -8.15 2.39
CA LEU A 68 -5.20 -6.69 2.46
C LEU A 68 -5.98 -6.31 3.71
N HIS A 69 -5.53 -5.27 4.42
CA HIS A 69 -6.06 -4.84 5.72
C HIS A 69 -6.14 -5.99 6.75
N PRO A 70 -5.02 -6.69 7.02
CA PRO A 70 -5.00 -7.77 8.01
C PRO A 70 -5.36 -7.28 9.44
N ASP A 71 -5.20 -5.99 9.69
CA ASP A 71 -5.42 -5.35 10.99
C ASP A 71 -6.86 -4.78 11.14
N GLU A 72 -7.66 -4.74 10.06
CA GLU A 72 -9.06 -4.32 10.14
C GLU A 72 -9.97 -5.55 10.32
N PRO A 73 -10.99 -5.47 11.19
CA PRO A 73 -11.96 -6.55 11.30
C PRO A 73 -12.65 -6.74 9.95
N ALA A 74 -12.67 -7.98 9.47
CA ALA A 74 -13.50 -8.38 8.34
C ALA A 74 -14.97 -8.19 8.76
N ASP A 75 -15.60 -7.13 8.25
CA ASP A 75 -16.97 -6.67 8.54
C ASP A 75 -17.22 -6.02 9.91
N SER A 76 -17.85 -4.84 9.86
CA SER A 76 -18.74 -4.29 10.90
C SER A 76 -20.18 -4.28 10.38
#